data_AF-A0A8X7YWT1-F1
#
_entry.id   AF-A0A8X7YWT1-F1
#
_cell.length_a   1.000
_cell.length_b   1.000
_cell.length_c   1.000
_cell.angle_alpha   90.00
_cell.angle_beta   90.00
_cell.angle_gamma   90.00
#
_symmetry.space_group_name_H-M   'P 1'
#
loop_
_entity.id
_entity.type
_entity.pdbx_description
1 polymer ?
#
loop_
_entity_poly.entity_id
_entity_poly.type
_entity_poly.pdbx_seq_one_letter_code
_entity_poly.pdbx_strand_id
1 'polypeptide(L)'
;MSRERPRRATLPPAEENIKKLENVINEGNYYGAQQMYKSSSARYVSAQRHSEALDILLSGACLQLKNGQVTCGSELAVIYVETLVKAEVPYDDDVLDCIRKIYKTFPQIPLPQDLGEDEDMQQLNEALGAAKIRVDCCLSFLKAAIKWSAEFGAHRNGSPELHVMLAEYVYSESPELVGLRSKFAINFWLK
;
A
#
# COMPACT_ATOMS: atom_id res chain seq x y z
N MET A 1 -1.84 -1.59 45.88
CA MET A 1 -2.90 -0.88 45.14
C MET A 1 -2.76 -1.23 43.67
N SER A 2 -3.54 -2.20 43.19
CA SER A 2 -3.55 -2.62 41.80
C SER A 2 -4.11 -1.48 40.95
N ARG A 3 -3.31 -0.91 40.04
CA ARG A 3 -3.79 0.04 39.04
C ARG A 3 -4.73 -0.71 38.11
N GLU A 4 -6.04 -0.47 38.25
CA GLU A 4 -7.02 -0.87 37.26
C GLU A 4 -6.59 -0.31 35.90
N ARG A 5 -6.44 -1.20 34.91
CA ARG A 5 -6.25 -0.80 33.52
C ARG A 5 -7.43 0.10 33.14
N PRO A 6 -7.21 1.24 32.46
CA PRO A 6 -8.30 2.13 32.11
C PRO A 6 -9.34 1.35 31.31
N ARG A 7 -10.60 1.47 31.74
CA ARG A 7 -11.78 0.86 31.12
C ARG A 7 -11.62 0.91 29.60
N ARG A 8 -11.61 -0.26 28.95
CA ARG A 8 -11.60 -0.39 27.48
C ARG A 8 -12.65 0.59 26.96
N ALA A 9 -12.21 1.72 26.39
CA ALA A 9 -13.14 2.64 25.75
C ALA A 9 -13.93 1.80 24.73
N THR A 10 -15.25 1.84 24.80
CA THR A 10 -16.12 1.15 23.85
C THR A 10 -15.83 1.74 22.47
N LEU A 11 -14.86 1.17 21.75
CA LEU A 11 -14.55 1.60 20.40
C LEU A 11 -15.78 1.24 19.54
N PRO A 12 -16.25 2.17 18.69
CA PRO A 12 -17.39 1.91 17.82
C PRO A 12 -17.07 0.74 16.87
N PRO A 13 -18.08 0.17 16.19
CA PRO A 13 -17.83 -0.83 15.16
C PRO A 13 -16.88 -0.29 14.09
N ALA A 14 -15.97 -1.14 13.58
CA ALA A 14 -15.05 -0.77 12.51
C ALA A 14 -15.77 -0.13 11.31
N GLU A 15 -16.92 -0.67 10.90
CA GLU A 15 -17.72 -0.16 9.79
C GLU A 15 -18.15 1.30 9.94
N GLU A 16 -18.52 1.72 11.16
CA GLU A 16 -18.94 3.11 11.39
C GLU A 16 -17.75 4.07 11.26
N ASN A 17 -16.58 3.65 11.74
CA ASN A 17 -15.35 4.42 11.56
C ASN A 17 -14.92 4.45 10.10
N ILE A 18 -15.00 3.33 9.39
CA ILE A 18 -14.68 3.26 7.96
C ILE A 18 -15.56 4.26 7.20
N LYS A 19 -16.89 4.25 7.38
CA LYS A 19 -17.80 5.20 6.71
C LYS A 19 -17.44 6.66 6.98
N LYS A 20 -17.07 6.99 8.21
CA LYS A 20 -16.63 8.35 8.56
C LYS A 20 -15.35 8.73 7.81
N LEU A 21 -14.38 7.82 7.74
CA LEU A 21 -13.11 8.05 7.06
C LEU A 21 -13.27 8.12 5.53
N GLU A 22 -14.19 7.33 4.97
CA GLU A 22 -14.56 7.39 3.56
C GLU A 22 -15.13 8.77 3.19
N ASN A 23 -15.98 9.34 4.04
CA ASN A 23 -16.50 10.69 3.83
C ASN A 23 -15.39 11.75 3.79
N VAL A 24 -14.39 11.68 4.68
CA VAL A 24 -13.24 12.61 4.68
C VAL A 24 -12.42 12.51 3.39
N ILE A 25 -12.30 11.30 2.82
CA ILE A 25 -11.68 11.11 1.50
C ILE A 25 -12.53 11.74 0.40
N ASN A 26 -13.86 11.55 0.44
CA ASN A 26 -14.78 12.14 -0.55
C ASN A 26 -14.81 13.68 -0.49
N GLU A 27 -14.50 14.27 0.66
CA GLU A 27 -14.29 15.71 0.85
C GLU A 27 -12.93 16.20 0.29
N GLY A 28 -12.10 15.30 -0.24
CA GLY A 28 -10.80 15.60 -0.83
C GLY A 28 -9.65 15.73 0.18
N ASN A 29 -9.90 15.49 1.46
CA ASN A 29 -8.89 15.56 2.51
C ASN A 29 -8.13 14.23 2.66
N TYR A 30 -7.38 13.87 1.63
CA TYR A 30 -6.68 12.58 1.56
C TYR A 30 -5.64 12.40 2.66
N TYR A 31 -4.80 13.42 2.90
CA TYR A 31 -3.76 13.35 3.94
C TYR A 31 -4.38 13.32 5.35
N GLY A 32 -5.41 14.13 5.61
CA GLY A 32 -6.14 14.09 6.87
C GLY A 32 -6.78 12.73 7.12
N ALA A 33 -7.44 12.18 6.11
CA ALA A 33 -8.01 10.84 6.18
C ALA A 33 -6.93 9.79 6.49
N GLN A 34 -5.77 9.86 5.84
CA GLN A 34 -4.65 8.95 6.10
C GLN A 34 -4.23 8.97 7.58
N GLN A 35 -4.03 10.16 8.16
CA GLN A 35 -3.67 10.28 9.59
C GLN A 35 -4.77 9.73 10.50
N MET A 36 -6.04 9.92 10.11
CA MET A 36 -7.17 9.36 10.85
C MET A 36 -7.24 7.83 10.75
N TYR A 37 -6.95 7.22 9.59
CA TYR A 37 -6.83 5.76 9.43
C TYR A 37 -5.72 5.19 10.32
N LYS A 38 -4.54 5.84 10.34
CA LYS A 38 -3.40 5.44 11.21
C LYS A 38 -3.76 5.52 12.69
N SER A 39 -4.35 6.64 13.12
CA SER A 39 -4.76 6.84 14.51
C SER A 39 -5.85 5.85 14.94
N SER A 40 -6.84 5.63 14.06
CA SER A 40 -7.95 4.72 14.35
C SER A 40 -7.46 3.29 14.47
N SER A 41 -6.75 2.75 13.48
CA SER A 41 -6.20 1.40 13.51
C SER A 41 -5.30 1.16 14.74
N ALA A 42 -4.42 2.10 15.09
CA ALA A 42 -3.57 2.01 16.28
C ALA A 42 -4.38 1.86 17.59
N ARG A 43 -5.56 2.49 17.68
CA ARG A 43 -6.47 2.33 18.83
C ARG A 43 -7.08 0.94 18.89
N TYR A 44 -7.50 0.37 17.76
CA TYR A 44 -8.03 -1.01 17.70
C TYR A 44 -6.94 -2.05 18.03
N VAL A 45 -5.74 -1.88 17.49
CA VAL A 45 -4.57 -2.73 17.81
C VAL A 45 -4.26 -2.67 19.30
N SER A 46 -4.27 -1.47 19.91
CA SER A 46 -4.05 -1.30 21.35
C SER A 46 -5.15 -1.95 22.20
N ALA A 47 -6.36 -2.06 21.65
CA ALA A 47 -7.49 -2.77 22.26
C ALA A 47 -7.48 -4.29 21.99
N GLN A 48 -6.46 -4.83 21.32
CA GLN A 48 -6.37 -6.24 20.88
C GLN A 48 -7.49 -6.65 19.91
N ARG A 49 -8.07 -5.69 19.18
CA ARG A 49 -9.10 -5.90 18.15
C ARG A 49 -8.44 -5.86 16.77
N HIS A 50 -7.56 -6.83 16.51
CA HIS A 50 -6.68 -6.81 15.32
C HIS A 50 -7.45 -6.99 14.01
N SER A 51 -8.48 -7.86 13.97
CA SER A 51 -9.34 -8.04 12.78
C SER A 51 -9.92 -6.72 12.29
N GLU A 52 -10.46 -5.92 13.22
CA GLU A 52 -11.07 -4.63 12.89
C GLU A 52 -10.04 -3.57 12.48
N ALA A 53 -8.84 -3.63 13.07
CA ALA A 53 -7.75 -2.78 12.62
C ALA A 53 -7.34 -3.10 11.17
N LEU A 54 -7.29 -4.38 10.83
CA LEU A 54 -6.99 -4.87 9.48
C LEU A 54 -8.07 -4.44 8.48
N ASP A 55 -9.35 -4.53 8.83
CA ASP A 55 -10.47 -4.07 7.98
C ASP A 55 -10.39 -2.56 7.70
N ILE A 56 -10.10 -1.76 8.74
CA ILE A 56 -9.92 -0.32 8.62
C ILE A 56 -8.75 0.02 7.69
N LEU A 57 -7.61 -0.65 7.88
CA LEU A 57 -6.41 -0.42 7.06
C LEU A 57 -6.60 -0.88 5.61
N LEU A 58 -7.23 -2.04 5.40
CA LEU A 58 -7.54 -2.57 4.07
C LEU A 58 -8.45 -1.62 3.28
N SER A 59 -9.52 -1.12 3.93
CA SER A 59 -10.41 -0.13 3.32
C SER A 59 -9.67 1.15 2.96
N GLY A 60 -8.91 1.71 3.92
CA GLY A 60 -8.16 2.94 3.72
C GLY A 60 -7.11 2.85 2.62
N ALA A 61 -6.34 1.75 2.58
CA ALA A 61 -5.36 1.52 1.53
C ALA A 61 -6.02 1.45 0.15
N CYS A 62 -7.09 0.65 0.00
CA CYS A 62 -7.80 0.54 -1.27
C CYS A 62 -8.40 1.88 -1.71
N LEU A 63 -9.02 2.63 -0.81
CA LEU A 63 -9.70 3.87 -1.17
C LEU A 63 -8.72 4.98 -1.55
N GLN A 64 -7.60 5.12 -0.83
CA GLN A 64 -6.55 6.08 -1.18
C GLN A 64 -5.93 5.76 -2.55
N LEU A 65 -5.60 4.49 -2.80
CA LEU A 65 -5.04 4.03 -4.07
C LEU A 65 -6.01 4.30 -5.24
N LYS A 66 -7.32 4.04 -5.07
CA LYS A 66 -8.36 4.34 -6.07
C LYS A 66 -8.46 5.83 -6.42
N ASN A 67 -8.17 6.71 -5.47
CA ASN A 67 -8.16 8.16 -5.67
C ASN A 67 -6.80 8.69 -6.17
N GLY A 68 -5.90 7.80 -6.61
CA GLY A 68 -4.57 8.16 -7.11
C GLY A 68 -3.57 8.58 -6.02
N GLN A 69 -3.93 8.46 -4.74
CA GLN A 69 -3.08 8.85 -3.61
C GLN A 69 -2.12 7.72 -3.25
N VAL A 70 -1.16 7.45 -4.14
CA VAL A 70 -0.30 6.26 -4.06
C VAL A 70 0.54 6.22 -2.79
N THR A 71 1.14 7.35 -2.42
CA THR A 71 1.94 7.45 -1.20
C THR A 71 1.11 7.17 0.05
N CYS A 72 -0.08 7.78 0.15
CA CYS A 72 -0.97 7.61 1.29
C CYS A 72 -1.49 6.17 1.40
N GLY A 73 -1.95 5.61 0.28
CA GLY A 73 -2.50 4.26 0.23
C GLY A 73 -1.44 3.19 0.48
N SER A 74 -0.23 3.36 -0.06
CA SER A 74 0.89 2.46 0.17
C SER A 74 1.36 2.47 1.62
N GLU A 75 1.38 3.63 2.28
CA GLU A 75 1.75 3.68 3.70
C GLU A 75 0.73 2.92 4.56
N LEU A 76 -0.57 3.05 4.29
CA LEU A 76 -1.61 2.27 4.97
C LEU A 76 -1.48 0.77 4.67
N ALA A 77 -1.10 0.39 3.45
CA ALA A 77 -0.85 -0.99 3.06
C ALA A 77 0.35 -1.60 3.80
N VAL A 78 1.42 -0.84 4.01
CA VAL A 78 2.56 -1.29 4.83
C VAL A 78 2.11 -1.49 6.29
N ILE A 79 1.37 -0.54 6.85
CA ILE A 79 0.84 -0.65 8.23
C ILE A 79 -0.11 -1.84 8.37
N TYR A 80 -0.88 -2.19 7.33
CA TYR A 80 -1.69 -3.41 7.29
C TYR A 80 -0.81 -4.65 7.50
N VAL A 81 0.29 -4.78 6.76
CA VAL A 81 1.21 -5.92 6.90
C VAL A 81 1.92 -5.92 8.25
N GLU A 82 2.36 -4.76 8.74
CA GLU A 82 2.93 -4.65 10.09
C GLU A 82 1.92 -5.08 11.17
N THR A 83 0.63 -4.81 10.96
CA THR A 83 -0.45 -5.24 11.85
C THR A 83 -0.65 -6.76 11.78
N LEU A 84 -0.52 -7.40 10.61
CA LEU A 84 -0.52 -8.86 10.49
C LEU A 84 0.60 -9.50 11.31
N VAL A 85 1.84 -8.96 11.19
CA VAL A 85 3.00 -9.43 11.96
C VAL A 85 2.75 -9.26 13.46
N LYS A 86 2.26 -8.09 13.89
CA LYS A 86 2.01 -7.80 15.30
C LYS A 86 0.89 -8.64 15.90
N ALA A 87 -0.10 -8.99 15.11
CA ALA A 87 -1.22 -9.86 15.50
C ALA A 87 -0.88 -11.36 15.35
N GLU A 88 0.34 -11.69 14.90
CA GLU A 88 0.81 -13.04 14.64
C GLU A 88 -0.13 -13.84 13.73
N VAL A 89 -0.70 -13.16 12.72
CA VAL A 89 -1.65 -13.79 11.79
C VAL A 89 -0.88 -14.76 10.90
N PRO A 90 -1.25 -16.07 10.90
CA PRO A 90 -0.62 -17.06 10.05
C PRO A 90 -0.84 -16.74 8.57
N TYR A 91 0.05 -17.23 7.72
CA TYR A 91 -0.16 -17.19 6.29
C TYR A 91 -1.36 -18.08 5.91
N ASP A 92 -2.37 -17.49 5.31
CA ASP A 92 -3.52 -18.17 4.75
C ASP A 92 -3.95 -17.52 3.41
N ASP A 93 -4.81 -18.22 2.67
CA ASP A 93 -5.28 -17.77 1.35
C ASP A 93 -6.19 -16.52 1.46
N ASP A 94 -6.92 -16.34 2.55
CA ASP A 94 -7.84 -15.21 2.74
C ASP A 94 -7.08 -13.89 2.96
N VAL A 95 -6.00 -13.93 3.73
CA VAL A 95 -5.07 -12.81 3.97
C VAL A 95 -4.26 -12.53 2.70
N LEU A 96 -3.86 -13.57 1.96
CA LEU A 96 -3.25 -13.40 0.65
C LEU A 96 -4.20 -12.71 -0.34
N ASP A 97 -5.49 -13.07 -0.33
CA ASP A 97 -6.52 -12.42 -1.13
C ASP A 97 -6.68 -10.93 -0.77
N CYS A 98 -6.60 -10.59 0.52
CA CYS A 98 -6.59 -9.20 0.98
C CYS A 98 -5.35 -8.43 0.47
N ILE A 99 -4.15 -9.01 0.57
CA ILE A 99 -2.92 -8.42 0.02
C ILE A 99 -3.04 -8.23 -1.50
N ARG A 100 -3.57 -9.25 -2.21
CA ARG A 100 -3.81 -9.21 -3.65
C ARG A 100 -4.82 -8.12 -4.03
N LYS A 101 -5.84 -7.88 -3.20
CA LYS A 101 -6.81 -6.81 -3.40
C LYS A 101 -6.15 -5.44 -3.33
N ILE A 102 -5.29 -5.20 -2.34
CA ILE A 102 -4.52 -3.95 -2.25
C ILE A 102 -3.62 -3.81 -3.48
N TYR A 103 -2.85 -4.86 -3.81
CA TYR A 103 -1.97 -4.90 -4.97
C TYR A 103 -2.67 -4.51 -6.27
N LYS A 104 -3.81 -5.12 -6.59
CA LYS A 104 -4.61 -4.83 -7.79
C LYS A 104 -5.18 -3.41 -7.83
N THR A 105 -5.17 -2.71 -6.69
CA THR A 105 -5.66 -1.33 -6.60
C THR A 105 -4.54 -0.31 -6.85
N PHE A 106 -3.27 -0.72 -6.84
CA PHE A 106 -2.18 0.18 -7.23
C PHE A 106 -2.38 0.65 -8.67
N PRO A 107 -2.30 1.96 -8.93
CA PRO A 107 -2.49 2.49 -10.28
C PRO A 107 -1.32 2.08 -11.18
N GLN A 108 -1.65 1.52 -12.33
CA GLN A 108 -0.71 1.26 -13.42
C GLN A 108 -0.91 2.35 -14.47
N ILE A 109 -0.02 3.34 -14.52
CA ILE A 109 -0.13 4.47 -15.45
C ILE A 109 1.01 4.36 -16.46
N PRO A 110 0.71 4.04 -17.74
CA PRO A 110 1.73 3.97 -18.78
C PRO A 110 2.43 5.33 -18.94
N LEU A 111 3.76 5.29 -19.11
CA LEU A 111 4.55 6.46 -19.46
C LEU A 111 4.12 6.99 -20.85
N PRO A 112 4.09 8.32 -21.07
CA PRO A 112 3.87 8.89 -22.39
C PRO A 112 4.92 8.37 -23.38
N GLN A 113 4.49 7.80 -24.51
CA GLN A 113 5.38 7.12 -25.48
C GLN A 113 5.81 7.99 -26.67
N ASP A 114 5.20 9.18 -26.85
CA ASP A 114 5.44 10.06 -27.99
C ASP A 114 5.51 11.50 -27.47
N LEU A 115 6.67 12.16 -27.57
CA LEU A 115 6.90 13.51 -27.06
C LEU A 115 7.81 14.29 -28.02
N GLY A 116 7.35 15.48 -28.41
CA GLY A 116 8.01 16.40 -29.34
C GLY A 116 9.15 17.17 -28.66
N GLU A 117 10.03 17.75 -29.45
CA GLU A 117 11.42 18.00 -29.05
C GLU A 117 11.66 19.08 -27.97
N ASP A 118 10.72 19.98 -27.62
CA ASP A 118 11.08 21.15 -26.79
C ASP A 118 10.12 21.58 -25.64
N GLU A 119 8.83 21.22 -25.61
CA GLU A 119 7.92 21.57 -24.49
C GLU A 119 7.69 20.42 -23.46
N ASP A 120 8.21 19.21 -23.75
CA ASP A 120 7.76 17.97 -23.12
C ASP A 120 8.74 17.35 -22.08
N MET A 121 9.96 17.88 -21.97
CA MET A 121 10.98 17.33 -21.04
C MET A 121 10.59 17.48 -19.56
N GLN A 122 9.90 18.57 -19.20
CA GLN A 122 9.44 18.79 -17.82
C GLN A 122 8.32 17.80 -17.44
N GLN A 123 7.32 17.64 -18.31
CA GLN A 123 6.22 16.69 -18.10
C GLN A 123 6.72 15.24 -18.08
N LEU A 124 7.71 14.90 -18.90
CA LEU A 124 8.35 13.60 -18.88
C LEU A 124 9.07 13.32 -17.55
N ASN A 125 9.83 14.29 -17.04
CA ASN A 125 10.50 14.15 -15.75
C ASN A 125 9.49 14.00 -14.59
N GLU A 126 8.38 14.73 -14.64
CA GLU A 126 7.29 14.60 -13.66
C GLU A 126 6.60 13.23 -13.75
N ALA A 127 6.29 12.76 -14.96
CA ALA A 127 5.71 11.43 -15.19
C ALA A 127 6.65 10.31 -14.74
N LEU A 128 7.96 10.44 -15.01
CA LEU A 128 8.99 9.51 -14.57
C LEU A 128 9.13 9.53 -13.03
N GLY A 129 9.11 10.70 -12.42
CA GLY A 129 9.10 10.86 -10.97
C GLY A 129 7.88 10.19 -10.33
N ALA A 130 6.70 10.42 -10.89
CA ALA A 130 5.47 9.77 -10.44
C ALA A 130 5.55 8.24 -10.59
N ALA A 131 6.06 7.72 -11.72
CA ALA A 131 6.25 6.29 -11.94
C ALA A 131 7.22 5.66 -10.92
N LYS A 132 8.35 6.32 -10.65
CA LYS A 132 9.30 5.88 -9.62
C LYS A 132 8.63 5.81 -8.24
N ILE A 133 7.89 6.85 -7.85
CA ILE A 133 7.15 6.86 -6.58
C ILE A 133 6.18 5.68 -6.50
N ARG A 134 5.46 5.37 -7.58
CA ARG A 134 4.53 4.23 -7.61
C ARG A 134 5.22 2.90 -7.38
N VAL A 135 6.35 2.67 -8.04
CA VAL A 135 7.12 1.43 -7.86
C VAL A 135 7.74 1.36 -6.48
N ASP A 136 8.35 2.42 -5.98
CA ASP A 136 8.94 2.43 -4.64
C ASP A 136 7.87 2.11 -3.56
N CYS A 137 6.68 2.68 -3.71
CA CYS A 137 5.53 2.40 -2.85
C CYS A 137 5.11 0.92 -2.92
N CYS A 138 4.84 0.39 -4.12
CA CYS A 138 4.42 -1.00 -4.30
C CYS A 138 5.50 -2.00 -3.84
N LEU A 139 6.77 -1.71 -4.14
CA LEU A 139 7.93 -2.49 -3.74
C LEU A 139 8.06 -2.57 -2.22
N SER A 140 7.89 -1.43 -1.53
CA SER A 140 7.92 -1.38 -0.06
C SER A 140 6.83 -2.27 0.55
N PHE A 141 5.59 -2.14 0.05
CA PHE A 141 4.45 -2.94 0.48
C PHE A 141 4.67 -4.45 0.24
N LEU A 142 5.05 -4.84 -0.98
CA LEU A 142 5.23 -6.25 -1.32
C LEU A 142 6.45 -6.87 -0.62
N LYS A 143 7.53 -6.12 -0.39
CA LYS A 143 8.66 -6.59 0.43
C LYS A 143 8.23 -6.86 1.87
N ALA A 144 7.41 -5.99 2.46
CA ALA A 144 6.86 -6.23 3.79
C ALA A 144 6.00 -7.50 3.79
N ALA A 145 5.13 -7.67 2.80
CA ALA A 145 4.26 -8.84 2.67
C ALA A 145 5.06 -10.15 2.49
N ILE A 146 6.11 -10.14 1.66
CA ILE A 146 7.01 -11.29 1.48
C ILE A 146 7.66 -11.67 2.82
N LYS A 147 8.16 -10.68 3.58
CA LYS A 147 8.76 -10.92 4.89
C LYS A 147 7.76 -11.52 5.87
N TRP A 148 6.55 -10.95 5.96
CA TRP A 148 5.46 -11.50 6.77
C TRP A 148 5.17 -12.97 6.38
N SER A 149 4.99 -13.25 5.09
CA SER A 149 4.69 -14.62 4.64
C SER A 149 5.81 -15.62 4.94
N ALA A 150 7.07 -15.16 4.98
CA ALA A 150 8.22 -16.00 5.35
C ALA A 150 8.22 -16.34 6.84
N GLU A 151 7.87 -15.37 7.69
CA GLU A 151 7.82 -15.52 9.15
C GLU A 151 6.60 -16.35 9.60
N PHE A 152 5.47 -16.24 8.90
CA PHE A 152 4.18 -16.77 9.35
C PHE A 152 3.63 -17.94 8.52
N GLY A 153 4.44 -18.60 7.68
CA GLY A 153 4.19 -19.98 7.29
C GLY A 153 4.04 -20.30 5.80
N ALA A 154 4.36 -19.40 4.86
CA ALA A 154 4.31 -19.74 3.43
C ALA A 154 5.49 -20.63 3.00
N HIS A 155 6.71 -20.11 3.12
CA HIS A 155 7.96 -20.78 2.74
C HIS A 155 9.13 -20.00 3.36
N ARG A 156 10.32 -20.61 3.53
CA ARG A 156 11.49 -19.96 4.18
C ARG A 156 11.89 -18.59 3.61
N ASN A 157 11.53 -18.31 2.36
CA ASN A 157 11.84 -17.08 1.63
C ASN A 157 10.57 -16.25 1.29
N GLY A 158 9.42 -16.59 1.88
CA GLY A 158 8.12 -15.99 1.58
C GLY A 158 7.35 -16.67 0.44
N SER A 159 6.09 -16.27 0.26
CA SER A 159 5.16 -16.82 -0.73
C SER A 159 5.64 -16.55 -2.16
N PRO A 160 5.78 -17.60 -3.01
CA PRO A 160 6.12 -17.43 -4.43
C PRO A 160 5.18 -16.49 -5.17
N GLU A 161 3.89 -16.48 -4.83
CA GLU A 161 2.87 -15.62 -5.42
C GLU A 161 3.18 -14.13 -5.19
N LEU A 162 3.64 -13.77 -3.99
CA LEU A 162 4.04 -12.39 -3.68
C LEU A 162 5.30 -11.98 -4.44
N HIS A 163 6.25 -12.90 -4.65
CA HIS A 163 7.41 -12.66 -5.52
C HIS A 163 7.01 -12.43 -6.98
N VAL A 164 6.04 -13.20 -7.48
CA VAL A 164 5.51 -13.02 -8.85
C VAL A 164 4.82 -11.66 -8.98
N MET A 165 3.95 -11.27 -8.04
CA MET A 165 3.30 -9.95 -8.06
C MET A 165 4.33 -8.82 -8.08
N LEU A 166 5.40 -8.96 -7.30
CA LEU A 166 6.47 -7.96 -7.27
C LEU A 166 7.20 -7.87 -8.61
N ALA A 167 7.55 -9.02 -9.20
CA ALA A 167 8.21 -9.07 -10.49
C ALA A 167 7.34 -8.50 -11.60
N GLU A 168 6.05 -8.85 -11.64
CA GLU A 168 5.08 -8.34 -12.62
C GLU A 168 4.92 -6.81 -12.53
N TYR A 169 4.81 -6.26 -11.32
CA TYR A 169 4.64 -4.83 -11.15
C TYR A 169 5.87 -4.04 -11.60
N VAL A 170 7.06 -4.46 -11.15
CA VAL A 170 8.33 -3.86 -11.56
C VAL A 170 8.50 -3.96 -13.09
N TYR A 171 8.14 -5.09 -13.67
CA TYR A 171 8.16 -5.29 -15.13
C TYR A 171 7.21 -4.32 -15.86
N SER A 172 5.97 -4.15 -15.37
CA SER A 172 4.98 -3.27 -16.01
C SER A 172 5.34 -1.78 -15.97
N GLU A 173 6.04 -1.34 -14.92
CA GLU A 173 6.42 0.07 -14.74
C GLU A 173 7.85 0.35 -15.25
N SER A 174 8.58 -0.68 -15.72
CA SER A 174 9.91 -0.50 -16.31
C SER A 174 9.81 0.06 -17.74
N PRO A 175 10.38 1.27 -18.00
CA PRO A 175 10.38 1.86 -19.34
C PRO A 175 11.19 1.04 -20.36
N GLU A 176 12.13 0.23 -19.88
CA GLU A 176 13.16 -0.46 -20.67
C GLU A 176 12.60 -1.47 -21.68
N LEU A 177 11.39 -1.99 -21.46
CA LEU A 177 10.78 -3.01 -22.31
C LEU A 177 9.61 -2.51 -23.15
N VAL A 178 9.04 -1.36 -22.82
CA VAL A 178 8.02 -0.71 -23.66
C VAL A 178 8.67 0.10 -24.79
N GLY A 179 9.89 0.60 -24.56
CA GLY A 179 10.66 1.32 -25.55
C GLY A 179 12.10 0.86 -25.61
N LEU A 180 12.39 -0.12 -26.47
CA LEU A 180 13.72 -0.27 -27.06
C LEU A 180 13.98 0.93 -27.99
N ARG A 181 14.05 2.16 -27.45
CA ARG A 181 14.30 3.37 -28.26
C ARG A 181 14.71 4.69 -27.61
N SER A 182 14.96 4.81 -26.30
CA SER A 182 15.63 6.05 -25.84
C SER A 182 16.61 5.86 -24.67
N LYS A 183 17.84 6.29 -24.90
CA LYS A 183 19.09 5.97 -24.18
C LYS A 183 19.24 6.60 -22.78
N PHE A 184 18.19 7.13 -22.16
CA PHE A 184 18.34 7.97 -20.95
C PHE A 184 17.80 7.40 -19.63
N ALA A 185 16.97 6.35 -19.63
CA ALA A 185 16.27 5.91 -18.40
C ALA A 185 17.07 4.97 -17.46
N ILE A 186 18.11 4.29 -17.96
CA ILE A 186 18.82 3.21 -17.23
C ILE A 186 19.53 3.73 -15.96
N ASN A 187 19.95 4.99 -15.94
CA ASN A 187 20.66 5.56 -14.78
C ASN A 187 19.75 6.00 -13.62
N PHE A 188 18.42 6.05 -13.81
CA PHE A 188 17.47 6.57 -12.82
C PHE A 188 16.88 5.48 -11.90
N TRP A 189 16.84 4.24 -12.39
CA TRP A 189 16.27 3.08 -11.68
C TRP A 189 17.26 2.32 -10.81
N LEU A 190 18.57 2.49 -11.03
CA LEU A 190 19.64 1.74 -10.35
C LEU A 190 20.44 2.56 -9.32
N LYS A 191 19.90 3.69 -8.85
CA LYS A 191 20.41 4.47 -7.72
C LYS A 191 19.32 4.66 -6.68
#